data_AF-A0A2T1AM34-F1
#
_entry.id   AF-A0A2T1AM34-F1
#
_cell.length_a   1.000
_cell.length_b   1.000
_cell.length_c   1.000
_cell.angle_alpha   90.00
_cell.angle_beta   90.00
_cell.angle_gamma   90.00
#
_symmetry.space_group_name_H-M   'P 1'
#
loop_
_entity.id
_entity.type
_entity.pdbx_description
1 polymer ?
#
loop_
_entity_poly.entity_id
_entity_poly.type
_entity_poly.pdbx_seq_one_letter_code
_entity_poly.pdbx_strand_id
1 'polypeptide(L)'
;MGHLDTLKHVALAALIVIGSLSKGAELRAQSQESLIVAGGCFWCVESDFESVKGVSEAISGYTGGTTKNPTYKQVGRGGTGHYEAVKILFDPVIVSREALLNLFLRSIDPTDAGGQFCDRGEPYRTAIFVSNKEEKALADQVKGEAQAELSRDIVTPILDTARFYEAEDYHQDYYKGDGLVFTRFGPLRQSKAYKRYRTACGRDARVSDLWGDAAPFAKLY
;
A
#
# COMPACT_ATOMS: atom_id res chain seq x y z
N MET A 1 7.03 68.80 -8.58
CA MET A 1 7.47 67.47 -9.06
C MET A 1 8.35 66.77 -8.01
N GLY A 2 7.91 66.65 -6.75
CA GLY A 2 8.72 66.05 -5.67
C GLY A 2 7.96 65.00 -4.86
N HIS A 3 6.76 65.35 -4.37
CA HIS A 3 5.98 64.47 -3.49
C HIS A 3 5.51 63.15 -4.12
N LEU A 4 5.12 63.17 -5.40
CA LEU A 4 4.62 61.97 -6.10
C LEU A 4 5.71 60.94 -6.33
N ASP A 5 6.96 61.36 -6.53
CA ASP A 5 8.05 60.43 -6.69
C ASP A 5 8.51 59.87 -5.35
N THR A 6 8.53 60.66 -4.27
CA THR A 6 8.81 60.13 -2.93
C THR A 6 7.79 59.06 -2.50
N LEU A 7 6.51 59.26 -2.81
CA LEU A 7 5.44 58.29 -2.55
C LEU A 7 5.64 56.96 -3.31
N LYS A 8 6.10 56.99 -4.56
CA LYS A 8 6.39 55.78 -5.35
C LYS A 8 7.56 54.99 -4.76
N HIS A 9 8.62 55.67 -4.32
CA HIS A 9 9.79 54.99 -3.73
C HIS A 9 9.45 54.38 -2.36
N VAL A 10 8.62 55.05 -1.56
CA VAL A 10 8.14 54.50 -0.28
C VAL A 10 7.22 53.30 -0.51
N ALA A 11 6.31 53.38 -1.48
CA ALA A 11 5.44 52.25 -1.83
C ALA A 11 6.24 51.05 -2.37
N LEU A 12 7.26 51.30 -3.20
CA LEU A 12 8.14 50.25 -3.73
C LEU A 12 8.97 49.61 -2.61
N ALA A 13 9.52 50.40 -1.68
CA ALA A 13 10.25 49.89 -0.53
C ALA A 13 9.35 49.04 0.39
N ALA A 14 8.11 49.48 0.63
CA ALA A 14 7.13 48.73 1.40
C ALA A 14 6.77 47.39 0.74
N LEU A 15 6.60 47.36 -0.58
CA LEU A 15 6.33 46.13 -1.33
C LEU A 15 7.51 45.16 -1.32
N ILE A 16 8.74 45.67 -1.40
CA ILE A 16 9.95 44.84 -1.27
C ILE A 16 10.03 44.24 0.14
N VAL A 17 9.76 45.01 1.20
CA VAL A 17 9.75 44.50 2.58
C VAL A 17 8.65 43.46 2.80
N ILE A 18 7.44 43.67 2.27
CA ILE A 18 6.33 42.69 2.34
C ILE A 18 6.68 41.41 1.58
N GLY A 19 7.29 41.54 0.39
CA GLY A 19 7.82 40.40 -0.38
C GLY A 19 9.01 39.69 0.30
N SER A 20 9.76 40.40 1.14
CA SER A 20 10.90 39.85 1.89
C SER A 20 10.44 39.07 3.12
N LEU A 21 9.33 39.49 3.74
CA LEU A 21 8.70 38.81 4.88
C LEU A 21 7.88 37.57 4.48
N SER A 22 7.66 37.36 3.18
CA SER A 22 6.99 36.15 2.63
C SER A 22 7.98 35.06 2.18
N LYS A 23 9.28 35.24 2.43
CA LYS A 23 10.27 34.16 2.27
C LYS A 23 10.18 33.17 3.43
N GLY A 24 9.65 31.99 3.14
CA GLY A 24 10.00 30.77 3.88
C GLY A 24 8.91 30.16 4.74
N ALA A 25 7.68 30.02 4.23
CA ALA A 25 7.13 28.69 4.39
C ALA A 25 8.01 27.80 3.50
N GLU A 26 8.99 27.12 4.10
CA GLU A 26 9.56 25.95 3.44
C GLU A 26 8.36 25.10 3.04
N LEU A 27 8.06 25.07 1.73
CA LEU A 27 7.39 23.93 1.15
C LEU A 27 8.35 22.77 1.41
N ARG A 28 8.32 22.21 2.61
CA ARG A 28 8.81 20.87 2.83
C ARG A 28 7.99 20.05 1.85
N ALA A 29 8.62 19.64 0.75
CA ALA A 29 8.15 18.48 0.02
C ALA A 29 7.90 17.44 1.11
N GLN A 30 6.62 17.19 1.38
CA GLN A 30 6.19 16.25 2.41
C GLN A 30 6.97 14.98 2.12
N SER A 31 7.84 14.56 3.04
CA SER A 31 8.81 13.50 2.77
C SER A 31 8.04 12.20 2.62
N GLN A 32 7.52 11.94 1.43
CA GLN A 32 6.70 10.79 1.15
C GLN A 32 7.59 9.55 1.21
N GLU A 33 7.23 8.63 2.07
CA GLU A 33 7.88 7.35 2.18
C GLU A 33 7.11 6.28 1.41
N SER A 34 7.78 5.16 1.14
CA SER A 34 7.15 4.01 0.51
C SER A 34 7.38 2.73 1.30
N LEU A 35 6.36 1.87 1.35
CA LEU A 35 6.41 0.51 1.90
C LEU A 35 5.90 -0.45 0.82
N ILE A 36 6.63 -1.53 0.55
CA ILE A 36 6.21 -2.55 -0.41
C ILE A 36 5.89 -3.84 0.35
N VAL A 37 4.67 -4.35 0.18
CA VAL A 37 4.19 -5.56 0.84
C VAL A 37 3.46 -6.46 -0.16
N ALA A 38 3.55 -7.78 0.05
CA ALA A 38 2.77 -8.78 -0.68
C ALA A 38 1.87 -9.52 0.32
N GLY A 39 0.57 -9.57 0.05
CA GLY A 39 -0.44 -10.04 1.00
C GLY A 39 -1.56 -10.86 0.36
N GLY A 40 -1.23 -11.62 -0.69
CA GLY A 40 -2.22 -12.31 -1.52
C GLY A 40 -2.61 -11.46 -2.73
N CYS A 41 -3.86 -11.56 -3.16
CA CYS A 41 -4.38 -10.73 -4.25
C CYS A 41 -4.16 -9.24 -3.95
N PHE A 42 -3.45 -8.56 -4.85
CA PHE A 42 -3.10 -7.14 -4.66
C PHE A 42 -4.32 -6.21 -4.59
N TRP A 43 -5.47 -6.57 -5.16
CA TRP A 43 -6.70 -5.77 -5.11
C TRP A 43 -7.21 -5.65 -3.69
N CYS A 44 -7.04 -6.72 -2.89
CA CYS A 44 -7.43 -6.69 -1.49
C CYS A 44 -6.48 -5.79 -0.68
N VAL A 45 -5.17 -5.89 -0.93
CA VAL A 45 -4.17 -5.10 -0.22
C VAL A 45 -4.27 -3.61 -0.59
N GLU A 46 -4.43 -3.28 -1.86
CA GLU A 46 -4.70 -1.94 -2.37
C GLU A 46 -5.95 -1.36 -1.68
N SER A 47 -7.08 -2.06 -1.81
CA SER A 47 -8.35 -1.67 -1.19
C SER A 47 -8.26 -1.45 0.33
N ASP A 48 -7.48 -2.27 1.03
CA ASP A 48 -7.27 -2.15 2.47
C ASP A 48 -6.47 -0.87 2.79
N PHE A 49 -5.34 -0.63 2.10
CA PHE A 49 -4.42 0.46 2.42
C PHE A 49 -4.84 1.83 1.89
N GLU A 50 -5.60 1.92 0.79
CA GLU A 50 -6.16 3.20 0.33
C GLU A 50 -7.11 3.84 1.35
N SER A 51 -7.70 3.04 2.24
CA SER A 51 -8.59 3.55 3.29
C SER A 51 -7.84 4.16 4.50
N VAL A 52 -6.52 3.97 4.58
CA VAL A 52 -5.72 4.35 5.75
C VAL A 52 -5.37 5.84 5.69
N LYS A 53 -5.75 6.59 6.74
CA LYS A 53 -5.39 8.00 6.86
C LYS A 53 -3.86 8.18 6.86
N GLY A 54 -3.36 9.01 5.95
CA GLY A 54 -1.92 9.27 5.76
C GLY A 54 -1.29 8.47 4.63
N VAL A 55 -2.00 7.47 4.08
CA VAL A 55 -1.65 6.86 2.79
C VAL A 55 -2.13 7.79 1.68
N SER A 56 -1.23 8.16 0.77
CA SER A 56 -1.54 8.99 -0.39
C SER A 56 -1.89 8.15 -1.61
N GLU A 57 -1.29 6.96 -1.74
CA GLU A 57 -1.50 6.07 -2.88
C GLU A 57 -1.15 4.62 -2.50
N ALA A 58 -1.86 3.65 -3.06
CA ALA A 58 -1.52 2.23 -2.97
C ALA A 58 -1.51 1.65 -4.39
N ILE A 59 -0.32 1.31 -4.91
CA ILE A 59 -0.14 0.93 -6.31
C ILE A 59 0.01 -0.58 -6.40
N SER A 60 -0.88 -1.25 -7.14
CA SER A 60 -0.81 -2.68 -7.42
C SER A 60 0.31 -3.02 -8.42
N GLY A 61 1.06 -4.09 -8.17
CA GLY A 61 2.18 -4.46 -9.02
C GLY A 61 2.85 -5.80 -8.69
N TYR A 62 4.04 -5.99 -9.25
CA TYR A 62 4.82 -7.22 -9.18
C TYR A 62 6.25 -6.93 -8.72
N THR A 63 6.76 -7.69 -7.75
CA THR A 63 8.15 -7.56 -7.27
C THR A 63 8.68 -8.89 -6.74
N GLY A 64 9.96 -8.95 -6.37
CA GLY A 64 10.64 -10.12 -5.79
C GLY A 64 11.07 -11.20 -6.79
N GLY A 65 10.61 -11.14 -8.03
CA GLY A 65 10.91 -12.14 -9.06
C GLY A 65 12.08 -11.81 -9.98
N THR A 66 12.32 -12.70 -10.94
CA THR A 66 13.47 -12.65 -11.87
C THR A 66 13.06 -12.27 -13.29
N THR A 67 11.77 -12.37 -13.63
CA THR A 67 11.25 -12.07 -14.96
C THR A 67 11.17 -10.57 -15.19
N LYS A 68 11.82 -10.06 -16.22
CA LYS A 68 11.77 -8.62 -16.54
C LYS A 68 10.44 -8.27 -17.21
N ASN A 69 9.84 -7.14 -16.79
CA ASN A 69 8.58 -6.61 -17.33
C ASN A 69 7.47 -7.68 -17.36
N PRO A 70 7.16 -8.31 -16.21
CA PRO A 70 6.17 -9.36 -16.17
C PRO A 70 4.78 -8.82 -16.48
N THR A 71 3.96 -9.64 -17.13
CA THR A 71 2.52 -9.39 -17.34
C THR A 71 1.70 -10.16 -16.30
N TYR A 72 0.46 -9.72 -16.03
CA TYR A 72 -0.46 -10.42 -15.13
C TYR A 72 -0.57 -11.91 -15.46
N LYS A 73 -0.69 -12.23 -16.75
CA LYS A 73 -0.79 -13.61 -17.24
C LYS A 73 0.46 -14.44 -16.98
N GLN A 74 1.65 -13.83 -17.01
CA GLN A 74 2.89 -14.54 -16.67
C GLN A 74 2.98 -14.76 -15.17
N VAL A 75 2.66 -13.75 -14.36
CA VAL A 75 2.70 -13.85 -12.90
C VAL A 75 1.68 -14.86 -12.40
N GLY A 76 0.41 -14.76 -12.80
CA GLY A 76 -0.65 -15.67 -12.37
C GLY A 76 -0.45 -17.14 -12.81
N ARG A 77 0.39 -17.41 -13.82
CA ARG A 77 0.80 -18.78 -14.19
C ARG A 77 1.86 -19.38 -13.26
N GLY A 78 2.54 -18.54 -12.47
CA GLY A 78 3.69 -18.91 -11.66
C GLY A 78 4.99 -19.06 -12.47
N GLY A 79 6.09 -19.29 -11.75
CA GLY A 79 7.42 -19.52 -12.32
C GLY A 79 8.20 -18.26 -12.68
N THR A 80 7.66 -17.08 -12.35
CA THR A 80 8.33 -15.79 -12.61
C THR A 80 9.18 -15.30 -11.43
N GLY A 81 9.01 -15.88 -10.24
CA GLY A 81 9.58 -15.37 -9.00
C GLY A 81 8.71 -14.30 -8.32
N HIS A 82 7.77 -13.69 -9.05
CA HIS A 82 7.09 -12.49 -8.60
C HIS A 82 5.95 -12.79 -7.63
N TYR A 83 5.82 -11.89 -6.66
CA TYR A 83 4.63 -11.73 -5.83
C TYR A 83 3.70 -10.72 -6.48
N GLU A 84 2.39 -10.90 -6.33
CA GLU A 84 1.47 -9.76 -6.35
C GLU A 84 1.74 -8.92 -5.09
N ALA A 85 2.07 -7.66 -5.29
CA ALA A 85 2.52 -6.76 -4.26
C ALA A 85 1.91 -5.37 -4.44
N VAL A 86 1.89 -4.60 -3.35
CA VAL A 86 1.42 -3.22 -3.35
C VAL A 86 2.54 -2.32 -2.84
N LYS A 87 2.78 -1.23 -3.57
CA LYS A 87 3.63 -0.12 -3.11
C LYS A 87 2.73 0.93 -2.49
N ILE A 88 2.83 1.09 -1.18
CA ILE A 88 2.07 2.04 -0.37
C ILE A 88 2.92 3.30 -0.24
N LEU A 89 2.42 4.43 -0.73
CA LEU A 89 3.01 5.75 -0.55
C LEU A 89 2.29 6.44 0.61
N PHE A 90 3.05 6.99 1.55
CA PHE A 90 2.47 7.55 2.77
C PHE A 90 3.25 8.75 3.30
N ASP A 91 2.57 9.57 4.08
CA ASP A 91 3.17 10.67 4.82
C ASP A 91 3.58 10.20 6.23
N PRO A 92 4.90 10.12 6.53
CA PRO A 92 5.39 9.69 7.83
C PRO A 92 5.03 10.65 8.98
N VAL A 93 4.56 11.87 8.68
CA VAL A 93 4.03 12.79 9.70
C VAL A 93 2.63 12.40 10.16
N ILE A 94 1.84 11.73 9.32
CA ILE A 94 0.46 11.33 9.62
C ILE A 94 0.38 9.85 10.05
N VAL A 95 1.12 8.97 9.38
CA VAL A 95 1.14 7.53 9.67
C VAL A 95 2.56 6.98 9.61
N SER A 96 2.98 6.23 10.64
CA SER A 96 4.32 5.65 10.67
C SER A 96 4.40 4.35 9.87
N ARG A 97 5.60 4.01 9.40
CA ARG A 97 5.89 2.70 8.80
C ARG A 97 5.53 1.55 9.74
N GLU A 98 5.82 1.70 11.03
CA GLU A 98 5.48 0.74 12.07
C GLU A 98 3.96 0.47 12.14
N ALA A 99 3.15 1.54 12.06
CA ALA A 99 1.69 1.41 12.04
C ALA A 99 1.23 0.67 10.78
N LEU A 100 1.79 0.99 9.61
CA LEU A 100 1.44 0.30 8.36
C LEU A 100 1.85 -1.18 8.38
N LEU A 101 3.02 -1.53 8.94
CA LEU A 101 3.44 -2.92 9.12
C LEU A 101 2.53 -3.68 10.08
N ASN A 102 2.12 -3.03 11.18
CA ASN A 102 1.17 -3.60 12.13
C ASN A 102 -0.20 -3.87 11.50
N LEU A 103 -0.70 -2.93 10.68
CA LEU A 103 -1.93 -3.09 9.90
C LEU A 103 -1.80 -4.23 8.88
N PHE A 104 -0.65 -4.30 8.18
CA PHE A 104 -0.39 -5.31 7.17
C PHE A 104 -0.40 -6.73 7.76
N LEU A 105 0.33 -6.99 8.84
CA LEU A 105 0.38 -8.33 9.44
C LEU A 105 -0.99 -8.79 9.95
N ARG A 106 -1.86 -7.86 10.34
CA ARG A 106 -3.22 -8.13 10.81
C ARG A 106 -4.28 -8.15 9.69
N SER A 107 -3.88 -7.87 8.45
CA SER A 107 -4.75 -7.95 7.26
C SER A 107 -4.54 -9.21 6.41
N ILE A 108 -3.58 -10.05 6.79
CA ILE A 108 -3.22 -11.29 6.10
C ILE A 108 -3.38 -12.50 7.05
N ASP A 109 -3.28 -13.71 6.50
CA ASP A 109 -2.91 -14.90 7.26
C ASP A 109 -1.39 -15.07 7.23
N PRO A 110 -0.65 -14.55 8.23
CA PRO A 110 0.81 -14.61 8.23
C PRO A 110 1.35 -16.00 8.60
N THR A 111 0.47 -16.98 8.84
CA THR A 111 0.83 -18.36 9.21
C THR A 111 0.79 -19.32 8.02
N ASP A 112 0.37 -18.83 6.85
CA ASP A 112 0.25 -19.62 5.62
C ASP A 112 1.31 -19.24 4.57
N ALA A 113 2.20 -20.19 4.26
CA ALA A 113 3.27 -19.99 3.28
C ALA A 113 2.84 -20.30 1.83
N GLY A 114 1.67 -20.90 1.61
CA GLY A 114 1.24 -21.43 0.31
C GLY A 114 0.32 -20.51 -0.50
N GLY A 115 0.04 -19.32 0.01
CA GLY A 115 -0.90 -18.37 -0.58
C GLY A 115 -1.76 -17.71 0.49
N GLN A 116 -2.75 -16.94 0.08
CA GLN A 116 -3.67 -16.24 0.98
C GLN A 116 -5.11 -16.61 0.65
N PHE A 117 -5.80 -17.16 1.64
CA PHE A 117 -7.22 -17.50 1.54
C PHE A 117 -7.49 -18.45 0.37
N CYS A 118 -8.35 -18.05 -0.57
CA CYS A 118 -8.64 -18.79 -1.79
C CYS A 118 -7.51 -18.72 -2.84
N ASP A 119 -6.63 -17.72 -2.77
CA ASP A 119 -5.59 -17.49 -3.76
C ASP A 119 -4.33 -18.27 -3.37
N ARG A 120 -4.01 -19.29 -4.16
CA ARG A 120 -2.93 -20.23 -3.86
C ARG A 120 -1.81 -20.13 -4.89
N GLY A 121 -0.60 -20.40 -4.44
CA GLY A 121 0.58 -20.46 -5.29
C GLY A 121 1.53 -19.29 -5.10
N GLU A 122 2.62 -19.36 -5.86
CA GLU A 122 3.77 -18.46 -5.72
C GLU A 122 3.42 -16.96 -5.70
N PRO A 123 2.52 -16.43 -6.56
CA PRO A 123 2.24 -15.00 -6.61
C PRO A 123 1.52 -14.48 -5.37
N TYR A 124 0.76 -15.35 -4.70
CA TYR A 124 -0.14 -14.98 -3.61
C TYR A 124 0.47 -15.20 -2.23
N ARG A 125 1.77 -15.49 -2.16
CA ARG A 125 2.50 -15.59 -0.90
C ARG A 125 2.63 -14.23 -0.23
N THR A 126 2.97 -14.25 1.05
CA THR A 126 3.21 -13.02 1.81
C THR A 126 4.68 -12.61 1.72
N ALA A 127 4.98 -11.31 1.84
CA ALA A 127 6.32 -10.77 2.02
C ALA A 127 6.28 -9.29 2.46
N ILE A 128 7.31 -8.86 3.18
CA ILE A 128 7.61 -7.44 3.43
C ILE A 128 8.92 -7.13 2.72
N PHE A 129 8.95 -6.09 1.89
CA PHE A 129 10.16 -5.67 1.18
C PHE A 129 10.77 -4.43 1.84
N VAL A 130 12.05 -4.51 2.19
CA VAL A 130 12.79 -3.49 2.94
C VAL A 130 14.01 -3.00 2.16
N SER A 131 14.30 -1.71 2.26
CA SER A 131 15.32 -1.03 1.42
C SER A 131 16.63 -0.77 2.16
N ASN A 132 16.64 -0.88 3.49
CA ASN A 132 17.80 -0.61 4.35
C ASN A 132 17.71 -1.40 5.66
N LYS A 133 18.75 -1.28 6.50
CA LYS A 133 18.87 -2.04 7.76
C LYS A 133 17.86 -1.57 8.80
N GLU A 134 17.52 -0.30 8.80
CA GLU A 134 16.57 0.33 9.71
C GLU A 134 15.16 -0.20 9.46
N GLU A 135 14.73 -0.25 8.20
CA GLU A 135 13.47 -0.87 7.77
C GLU A 135 13.44 -2.36 8.10
N LYS A 136 14.56 -3.07 7.89
CA LYS A 136 14.65 -4.50 8.24
C LYS A 136 14.46 -4.71 9.74
N ALA A 137 15.18 -3.95 10.57
CA ALA A 137 15.10 -4.06 12.02
C ALA A 137 13.68 -3.75 12.54
N LEU A 138 13.03 -2.73 11.98
CA LEU A 138 11.65 -2.40 12.31
C LEU A 138 10.67 -3.51 11.89
N ALA A 139 10.83 -4.07 10.68
CA ALA A 139 10.00 -5.17 10.22
C ALA A 139 10.18 -6.44 11.06
N ASP A 140 11.42 -6.75 11.46
CA ASP A 140 11.72 -7.87 12.37
C ASP A 140 11.07 -7.65 13.75
N GLN A 141 11.14 -6.42 14.29
CA GLN A 141 10.51 -6.07 15.56
C GLN A 141 8.99 -6.24 15.51
N VAL A 142 8.32 -5.61 14.54
CA VAL A 142 6.86 -5.66 14.39
C VAL A 142 6.39 -7.09 14.12
N LYS A 143 7.14 -7.86 13.33
CA LYS A 143 6.87 -9.29 13.12
C LYS A 143 6.99 -10.08 14.42
N GLY A 144 7.99 -9.80 15.25
CA GLY A 144 8.17 -10.45 16.56
C GLY A 144 7.02 -10.17 17.53
N GLU A 145 6.56 -8.91 17.60
CA GLU A 145 5.41 -8.51 18.40
C GLU A 145 4.12 -9.20 17.94
N ALA A 146 3.86 -9.19 16.63
CA ALA A 146 2.72 -9.86 16.01
C ALA A 146 2.73 -11.38 16.24
N GLN A 147 3.91 -12.00 16.18
CA GLN A 147 4.09 -13.43 16.46
C GLN A 147 3.81 -13.77 17.92
N ALA A 148 4.25 -12.93 18.85
CA ALA A 148 3.94 -13.08 20.27
C ALA A 148 2.43 -12.95 20.55
N GLU A 149 1.76 -11.98 19.91
CA GLU A 149 0.31 -11.80 20.01
C GLU A 149 -0.47 -13.01 19.48
N LEU A 150 -0.10 -13.54 18.31
CA LEU A 150 -0.75 -14.74 17.74
C LEU A 150 -0.45 -16.03 18.51
N SER A 151 0.65 -16.06 19.28
CA SER A 151 1.20 -17.30 19.83
C SER A 151 1.43 -18.37 18.74
N ARG A 152 1.82 -17.94 17.54
CA ARG A 152 2.04 -18.78 16.36
C ARG A 152 3.15 -18.22 15.49
N ASP A 153 3.94 -19.10 14.88
CA ASP A 153 5.00 -18.70 13.97
C ASP A 153 4.46 -17.91 12.76
N ILE A 154 5.03 -16.73 12.53
CA ILE A 154 4.77 -15.92 11.33
C ILE A 154 5.76 -16.30 10.24
N VAL A 155 5.25 -16.88 9.16
CA VAL A 155 6.04 -17.36 8.01
C VAL A 155 6.26 -16.28 6.95
N THR A 156 5.71 -15.08 7.11
CA THR A 156 5.94 -13.94 6.22
C THR A 156 7.43 -13.56 6.19
N PRO A 157 8.11 -13.69 5.04
CA PRO A 157 9.51 -13.31 4.89
C PRO A 157 9.68 -11.79 4.84
N ILE A 158 10.82 -11.33 5.34
CA ILE A 158 11.31 -9.96 5.16
C ILE A 158 12.46 -10.04 4.14
N LEU A 159 12.26 -9.42 2.98
CA LEU A 159 13.13 -9.53 1.81
C LEU A 159 13.69 -8.15 1.46
N ASP A 160 14.88 -8.11 0.86
CA ASP A 160 15.40 -6.86 0.32
C ASP A 160 14.53 -6.38 -0.84
N THR A 161 14.34 -5.06 -0.95
CA THR A 161 13.57 -4.44 -2.04
C THR A 161 14.16 -4.83 -3.40
N ALA A 162 13.31 -5.44 -4.22
CA ALA A 162 13.59 -5.69 -5.63
C ALA A 162 12.90 -4.65 -6.52
N ARG A 163 13.18 -4.70 -7.83
CA ARG A 163 12.48 -3.84 -8.79
C ARG A 163 10.98 -4.10 -8.73
N PHE A 164 10.22 -3.03 -8.50
CA PHE A 164 8.77 -3.03 -8.56
C PHE A 164 8.31 -2.71 -10.00
N TYR A 165 7.48 -3.59 -10.55
CA TYR A 165 6.80 -3.41 -11.82
C TYR A 165 5.35 -3.09 -11.54
N GLU A 166 4.88 -1.92 -11.95
CA GLU A 166 3.47 -1.58 -11.85
C GLU A 166 2.62 -2.54 -12.68
N ALA A 167 1.50 -2.99 -12.12
CA ALA A 167 0.54 -3.81 -12.83
C ALA A 167 -0.22 -2.97 -13.85
N GLU A 168 -0.82 -3.64 -14.82
CA GLU A 168 -1.60 -3.01 -15.88
C GLU A 168 -2.76 -2.17 -15.31
N ASP A 169 -3.09 -1.04 -15.95
CA ASP A 169 -4.08 -0.06 -15.47
C ASP A 169 -5.43 -0.65 -15.07
N TYR A 170 -5.86 -1.74 -15.72
CA TYR A 170 -7.13 -2.41 -15.41
C TYR A 170 -7.13 -3.17 -14.07
N HIS A 171 -5.97 -3.30 -13.43
CA HIS A 171 -5.82 -3.84 -12.07
C HIS A 171 -5.81 -2.75 -10.99
N GLN A 172 -5.45 -1.51 -11.33
CA GLN A 172 -5.46 -0.41 -10.38
C GLN A 172 -6.91 -0.06 -10.04
N ASP A 173 -7.18 0.27 -8.78
CA ASP A 173 -8.49 0.69 -8.31
C ASP A 173 -9.63 -0.32 -8.56
N TYR A 174 -9.30 -1.60 -8.77
CA TYR A 174 -10.26 -2.60 -9.23
C TYR A 174 -11.49 -2.72 -8.30
N TYR A 175 -11.27 -2.56 -6.99
CA TYR A 175 -12.31 -2.67 -5.98
C TYR A 175 -13.37 -1.57 -6.03
N LYS A 176 -13.03 -0.39 -6.58
CA LYS A 176 -13.94 0.76 -6.81
C LYS A 176 -14.26 0.97 -8.29
N GLY A 177 -13.64 0.20 -9.18
CA GLY A 177 -13.86 0.23 -10.62
C GLY A 177 -15.31 0.00 -11.04
N ASP A 178 -15.68 0.66 -12.14
CA ASP A 178 -17.00 0.58 -12.76
C ASP A 178 -17.00 -0.22 -14.07
N GLY A 179 -15.85 -0.78 -14.49
CA GLY A 179 -15.73 -1.58 -15.70
C GLY A 179 -16.67 -2.79 -15.70
N LEU A 180 -17.13 -3.21 -16.88
CA LEU A 180 -17.98 -4.38 -17.03
C LEU A 180 -17.12 -5.64 -17.13
N VAL A 181 -17.32 -6.57 -16.20
CA VAL A 181 -16.66 -7.89 -16.18
C VAL A 181 -17.70 -9.00 -16.33
N PHE A 182 -17.38 -10.01 -17.14
CA PHE A 182 -18.26 -11.15 -17.37
C PHE A 182 -17.93 -12.27 -16.40
N THR A 183 -18.88 -12.60 -15.53
CA THR A 183 -18.76 -13.70 -14.57
C THR A 183 -19.65 -14.86 -14.99
N ARG A 184 -19.53 -16.01 -14.31
CA ARG A 184 -20.46 -17.14 -14.51
C ARG A 184 -21.94 -16.79 -14.25
N PHE A 185 -22.21 -15.69 -13.56
CA PHE A 185 -23.55 -15.20 -13.26
C PHE A 185 -23.97 -14.04 -14.17
N GLY A 186 -23.27 -13.83 -15.28
CA GLY A 186 -23.49 -12.72 -16.20
C GLY A 186 -22.59 -11.51 -15.91
N PRO A 187 -22.85 -10.38 -16.59
CA PRO A 187 -22.05 -9.17 -16.49
C PRO A 187 -22.24 -8.48 -15.13
N LEU A 188 -21.14 -8.05 -14.51
CA LEU A 188 -21.10 -7.29 -13.26
C LEU A 188 -20.16 -6.10 -13.39
N ARG A 189 -20.36 -5.08 -12.56
CA ARG A 189 -19.36 -4.02 -12.36
C ARG A 189 -18.15 -4.60 -11.60
N GLN A 190 -16.93 -4.15 -11.89
CA GLN A 190 -15.70 -4.58 -11.21
C GLN A 190 -15.85 -4.54 -9.69
N SER A 191 -16.28 -3.42 -9.11
CA SER A 191 -16.54 -3.28 -7.68
C SER A 191 -17.49 -4.34 -7.09
N LYS A 192 -18.55 -4.73 -7.84
CA LYS A 192 -19.46 -5.80 -7.41
C LYS A 192 -18.83 -7.19 -7.52
N ALA A 193 -18.03 -7.42 -8.56
CA ALA A 193 -17.29 -8.66 -8.74
C ALA A 193 -16.22 -8.83 -7.64
N TYR A 194 -15.47 -7.76 -7.34
CA TYR A 194 -14.50 -7.70 -6.25
C TYR A 194 -15.14 -8.04 -4.90
N LYS A 195 -16.23 -7.37 -4.51
CA LYS A 195 -16.91 -7.63 -3.23
C LYS A 195 -17.33 -9.10 -3.09
N ARG A 196 -17.88 -9.68 -4.16
CA ARG A 196 -18.24 -11.11 -4.20
C ARG A 196 -17.02 -12.01 -4.06
N TYR A 197 -15.94 -11.68 -4.76
CA TYR A 197 -14.67 -12.40 -4.69
C TYR A 197 -14.08 -12.37 -3.27
N ARG A 198 -13.89 -11.18 -2.67
CA ARG A 198 -13.36 -11.02 -1.31
C ARG A 198 -14.16 -11.83 -0.28
N THR A 199 -15.49 -11.73 -0.34
CA THR A 199 -16.40 -12.47 0.54
C THR A 199 -16.27 -13.98 0.32
N ALA A 200 -16.34 -14.45 -0.92
CA ALA A 200 -16.28 -15.87 -1.25
C ALA A 200 -14.93 -16.51 -0.90
N CYS A 201 -13.86 -15.73 -0.90
CA CYS A 201 -12.54 -16.17 -0.48
C CYS A 201 -12.39 -16.33 1.03
N GLY A 202 -13.35 -15.85 1.84
CA GLY A 202 -13.31 -15.99 3.29
C GLY A 202 -12.19 -15.20 3.96
N ARG A 203 -11.62 -14.19 3.25
CA ARG A 203 -10.50 -13.37 3.73
C ARG A 203 -10.80 -12.75 5.10
N ASP A 204 -11.89 -12.00 5.17
CA ASP A 204 -12.25 -11.22 6.36
C ASP A 204 -12.60 -12.13 7.55
N ALA A 205 -13.25 -13.26 7.30
CA ALA A 205 -13.50 -14.27 8.33
C ALA A 205 -12.20 -14.86 8.87
N ARG A 206 -11.27 -15.25 7.99
CA ARG A 206 -10.01 -15.86 8.39
C ARG A 206 -9.12 -14.90 9.18
N VAL A 207 -9.02 -13.63 8.79
CA VAL A 207 -8.24 -12.66 9.57
C VAL A 207 -8.93 -12.32 10.89
N SER A 208 -10.26 -12.30 10.95
CA SER A 208 -11.01 -12.14 12.21
C SER A 208 -10.79 -13.33 13.15
N ASP A 209 -10.71 -14.55 12.62
CA ASP A 209 -10.41 -15.74 13.42
C ASP A 209 -9.00 -15.71 14.02
N LEU A 210 -8.05 -15.07 13.33
CA LEU A 210 -6.66 -14.94 13.79
C LEU A 210 -6.47 -13.80 14.79
N TRP A 211 -7.09 -12.65 14.52
CA TRP A 211 -6.76 -11.38 15.18
C TRP A 211 -7.91 -10.80 16.00
N GLY A 212 -9.12 -11.34 15.88
CA GLY A 212 -10.32 -10.81 16.53
C GLY A 212 -10.53 -9.33 16.20
N ASP A 213 -10.67 -8.50 17.23
CA ASP A 213 -10.83 -7.05 17.09
C ASP A 213 -9.59 -6.33 16.55
N ALA A 214 -8.42 -6.99 16.55
CA ALA A 214 -7.21 -6.42 15.98
C ALA A 214 -7.16 -6.52 14.44
N ALA A 215 -8.10 -7.22 13.78
CA ALA A 215 -8.22 -7.27 12.33
C ALA A 215 -8.78 -5.93 11.77
N PRO A 216 -7.96 -5.06 11.17
CA PRO A 216 -8.35 -3.66 10.93
C PRO A 216 -9.36 -3.48 9.80
N PHE A 217 -9.34 -4.37 8.79
CA PHE A 217 -10.13 -4.21 7.57
C PHE A 217 -11.30 -5.20 7.44
N ALA A 218 -11.42 -6.14 8.37
CA ALA A 218 -12.40 -7.23 8.29
C ALA A 218 -13.86 -6.77 8.45
N LYS A 219 -14.08 -5.58 9.03
CA LYS A 219 -15.41 -5.01 9.31
C LYS A 219 -15.87 -3.99 8.25
N LEU A 220 -15.11 -3.80 7.17
CA LEU A 220 -15.35 -2.73 6.19
C LEU A 220 -16.33 -3.10 5.06
N TYR A 221 -16.86 -4.33 5.02
CA TYR A 221 -17.70 -4.82 3.92
C TYR A 221 -18.93 -5.60 4.38
#